data_AF-A0A3B4XT24-F1
#
_entry.id   AF-A0A3B4XT24-F1
#
_cell.length_a   1.000
_cell.length_b   1.000
_cell.length_c   1.000
_cell.angle_alpha   90.00
_cell.angle_beta   90.00
_cell.angle_gamma   90.00
#
_symmetry.space_group_name_H-M   'P 1'
#
loop_
_entity.id
_entity.type
_entity.pdbx_description
1 polymer ?
#
loop_
_entity_poly.entity_id
_entity_poly.type
_entity_poly.pdbx_seq_one_letter_code
_entity_poly.pdbx_strand_id
1 'polypeptide(L)'
;YSDPVLEETPGSDCFLFPVVPQVLQSIRSVNENLSVHGLIVQLPLDSVHPIPTELITNAVSPEKDVDGLSCINAGKLCRGDLNDCFIPCTPNGCMELIRQTG
;
A
#
# COMPACT_ATOMS: atom_id res chain seq x y z
N TYR A 1 22.89 9.23 9.81
CA TYR A 1 22.19 8.24 10.65
C TYR A 1 21.31 9.06 11.56
N SER A 2 20.15 9.45 11.04
CA SER A 2 19.18 10.27 11.75
C SER A 2 17.96 9.39 11.89
N ASP A 3 17.40 9.30 13.09
CA ASP A 3 16.22 8.52 13.38
C ASP A 3 15.05 8.93 12.47
N PRO A 4 14.19 7.99 12.03
CA PRO A 4 12.98 8.34 11.29
C PRO A 4 12.12 9.27 12.14
N VAL A 5 11.64 10.36 11.53
CA VAL A 5 10.69 11.28 12.17
C VAL A 5 9.36 10.55 12.23
N LEU A 6 8.97 10.11 13.43
CA LEU A 6 7.64 9.59 13.72
C LEU A 6 6.70 10.78 13.88
N GLU A 7 5.76 10.94 12.94
CA GLU A 7 4.64 11.84 13.12
C GLU A 7 3.41 10.98 13.44
N GLU A 8 3.10 10.88 14.73
CA GLU A 8 1.97 10.10 15.25
C GLU A 8 0.67 10.89 15.00
N THR A 9 -0.12 10.48 14.01
CA THR A 9 -1.53 10.92 13.86
C THR A 9 -2.47 9.97 14.59
N PRO A 10 -3.47 10.44 15.36
CA PRO A 10 -4.35 9.55 16.12
C PRO A 10 -5.17 8.64 15.20
N GLY A 11 -4.89 7.33 15.22
CA GLY A 11 -5.66 6.31 14.49
C GLY A 11 -5.00 5.74 13.22
N SER A 12 -3.82 6.23 12.83
CA SER A 12 -3.04 5.70 11.71
C SER A 12 -1.55 5.96 11.94
N ASP A 13 -0.76 4.90 12.08
CA ASP A 13 0.69 5.00 12.22
C ASP A 13 1.29 5.40 10.86
N CYS A 14 1.83 6.61 10.77
CA CYS A 14 2.49 7.12 9.57
C CYS A 14 4.01 7.16 9.78
N PHE A 15 4.77 6.63 8.82
CA PHE A 15 6.23 6.57 8.90
C PHE A 15 6.89 7.26 7.70
N LEU A 16 7.86 8.14 7.96
CA LEU A 16 8.66 8.81 6.93
C LEU A 16 10.08 8.22 6.89
N PHE A 17 10.52 7.81 5.69
CA PHE A 17 11.81 7.15 5.50
C PHE A 17 12.65 7.83 4.41
N PRO A 18 13.90 8.25 4.72
CA PRO A 18 14.77 8.91 3.74
C PRO A 18 15.36 7.98 2.66
N VAL A 19 15.43 6.65 2.88
CA VAL A 19 16.12 5.73 1.94
C VAL A 19 15.40 4.39 1.76
N VAL A 20 15.56 3.78 0.57
CA VAL A 20 14.90 2.52 0.14
C VAL A 20 14.97 1.38 1.18
N PRO A 21 16.14 1.05 1.78
CA PRO A 21 16.21 -0.08 2.70
C PRO A 21 15.36 0.11 3.97
N GLN A 22 15.20 1.36 4.42
CA GLN A 22 14.39 1.65 5.60
C GLN A 22 12.89 1.49 5.31
N VAL A 23 12.43 1.94 4.12
CA VAL A 23 11.06 1.72 3.67
C VAL A 23 10.75 0.22 3.61
N LEU A 24 11.62 -0.57 2.98
CA LEU A 24 11.44 -2.01 2.85
C LEU A 24 11.44 -2.72 4.20
N GLN A 25 12.31 -2.30 5.12
CA GLN A 25 12.35 -2.86 6.47
C GLN A 25 11.06 -2.59 7.23
N SER A 26 10.50 -1.38 7.11
CA SER A 26 9.22 -1.03 7.75
C SER A 26 8.07 -1.82 7.16
N ILE A 27 7.98 -1.91 5.82
CA ILE A 27 6.96 -2.71 5.15
C ILE A 27 7.02 -4.15 5.63
N ARG A 28 8.23 -4.72 5.73
CA ARG A 28 8.42 -6.07 6.26
C ARG A 28 7.89 -6.21 7.69
N SER A 29 8.24 -5.29 8.58
CA SER A 29 7.76 -5.32 9.97
C SER A 29 6.23 -5.21 10.06
N VAL A 30 5.60 -4.39 9.21
CA VAL A 30 4.13 -4.26 9.16
C VAL A 30 3.47 -5.50 8.53
N ASN A 31 4.07 -6.09 7.51
CA ASN A 31 3.61 -7.35 6.92
C ASN A 31 3.60 -8.49 7.95
N GLU A 32 4.65 -8.58 8.77
CA GLU A 32 4.78 -9.62 9.81
C GLU A 32 3.88 -9.36 11.04
N ASN A 33 3.38 -8.14 11.22
CA ASN A 33 2.53 -7.80 12.36
C ASN A 33 1.08 -8.27 12.17
N LEU A 34 0.67 -9.31 12.90
CA LEU A 34 -0.69 -9.88 12.86
C LEU A 34 -1.80 -8.93 13.36
N SER A 35 -1.48 -7.88 14.11
CA SER A 35 -2.48 -6.89 14.54
C SER A 35 -2.84 -5.89 13.44
N VAL A 36 -2.05 -5.81 12.37
CA VAL A 36 -2.27 -4.90 11.25
C VAL A 36 -2.90 -5.68 10.10
N HIS A 37 -4.10 -5.26 9.71
CA HIS A 37 -4.90 -5.91 8.67
C HIS A 37 -4.67 -5.34 7.27
N GLY A 38 -4.10 -4.14 7.17
CA GLY A 38 -3.94 -3.42 5.92
C GLY A 38 -2.78 -2.43 5.96
N LEU A 39 -2.19 -2.20 4.80
CA LEU A 39 -1.06 -1.32 4.58
C LEU A 39 -1.29 -0.52 3.30
N ILE A 40 -1.09 0.79 3.40
CA ILE A 40 -1.13 1.74 2.29
C ILE A 40 0.24 2.41 2.20
N VAL A 41 0.76 2.54 0.99
CA VAL A 41 1.98 3.30 0.71
C VAL A 41 1.58 4.57 -0.02
N GLN A 42 1.68 5.71 0.68
CA GLN A 42 1.32 6.99 0.08
C GLN A 42 2.26 7.34 -1.09
N LEU A 43 1.67 7.66 -2.24
CA LEU A 43 2.38 8.09 -3.44
C LEU A 43 2.05 9.56 -3.79
N PRO A 44 2.98 10.30 -4.44
CA PRO A 44 4.37 9.91 -4.70
C PRO A 44 5.17 9.86 -3.39
N LEU A 45 6.26 9.08 -3.37
CA LEU A 45 7.14 9.02 -2.21
C LEU A 45 7.93 10.33 -2.09
N ASP A 46 7.84 10.97 -0.93
CA ASP A 46 8.62 12.17 -0.62
C ASP A 46 10.01 11.77 -0.09
N SER A 47 10.99 11.69 -0.99
CA SER A 47 12.37 11.37 -0.64
C SER A 47 13.36 12.17 -1.47
N VAL A 48 14.47 12.52 -0.83
CA VAL A 48 15.64 13.15 -1.47
C VAL A 48 16.34 12.19 -2.43
N HIS A 49 16.13 10.88 -2.26
CA HIS A 49 16.71 9.84 -3.10
C HIS A 49 15.65 9.21 -4.01
N PRO A 50 15.99 8.85 -5.25
CA PRO A 50 15.08 8.10 -6.11
C PRO A 50 14.70 6.75 -5.46
N ILE A 51 13.41 6.55 -5.24
CA ILE A 51 12.86 5.29 -4.74
C ILE A 51 12.00 4.67 -5.85
N PRO A 52 12.31 3.46 -6.32
CA PRO A 52 11.49 2.79 -7.32
C PRO A 52 10.15 2.40 -6.72
N THR A 53 9.08 3.10 -7.11
CA THR A 53 7.71 2.89 -6.60
C THR A 53 7.26 1.44 -6.73
N GLU A 54 7.50 0.80 -7.88
CA GLU A 54 7.11 -0.60 -8.11
C GLU A 54 7.76 -1.57 -7.12
N LEU A 55 9.01 -1.30 -6.70
CA LEU A 55 9.67 -2.13 -5.69
C LEU A 55 8.96 -2.03 -4.34
N ILE A 56 8.52 -0.83 -3.98
CA ILE A 56 7.87 -0.56 -2.70
C ILE A 56 6.46 -1.12 -2.69
N THR A 57 5.65 -0.86 -3.73
CA THR A 57 4.28 -1.37 -3.80
C THR A 57 4.23 -2.90 -3.88
N ASN A 58 5.19 -3.55 -4.55
CA ASN A 58 5.29 -5.02 -4.57
C ASN A 58 5.88 -5.63 -3.30
N ALA A 59 6.46 -4.84 -2.39
CA ALA A 59 6.91 -5.34 -1.10
C ALA A 59 5.77 -5.49 -0.09
N VAL A 60 4.64 -4.81 -0.32
CA VAL A 60 3.42 -4.94 0.50
C VAL A 60 2.84 -6.34 0.30
N SER A 61 2.49 -7.01 1.40
CA SER A 61 1.88 -8.34 1.30
C SER A 61 0.53 -8.26 0.59
N PRO A 62 0.22 -9.13 -0.39
CA PRO A 62 -1.02 -9.04 -1.16
C PRO A 62 -2.30 -9.03 -0.32
N GLU A 63 -2.30 -9.74 0.81
CA GLU A 63 -3.39 -9.83 1.77
C GLU A 63 -3.56 -8.58 2.66
N LYS A 64 -2.58 -7.68 2.66
CA LYS A 64 -2.63 -6.37 3.34
C LYS A 64 -2.60 -5.19 2.37
N ASP A 65 -2.52 -5.42 1.06
CA ASP A 65 -2.43 -4.39 0.02
C ASP A 65 -3.80 -3.76 -0.23
N VAL A 66 -4.24 -2.90 0.69
CA VAL A 66 -5.57 -2.24 0.66
C VAL A 66 -5.74 -1.35 -0.57
N ASP A 67 -4.63 -0.81 -1.09
CA ASP A 67 -4.61 0.01 -2.29
C ASP A 67 -4.69 -0.82 -3.60
N GLY A 68 -4.45 -2.13 -3.53
CA GLY A 68 -4.53 -3.04 -4.68
C GLY A 68 -3.47 -2.78 -5.76
N LEU A 69 -2.34 -2.16 -5.39
CA LEU A 69 -1.31 -1.70 -6.34
C LEU A 69 -0.17 -2.70 -6.55
N SER A 70 -0.10 -3.79 -5.78
CA SER A 70 0.85 -4.87 -6.04
C SER A 70 0.55 -5.56 -7.37
N CYS A 71 1.58 -6.03 -8.07
CA CYS A 71 1.43 -6.80 -9.30
C CYS A 71 0.58 -8.07 -9.10
N ILE A 72 0.56 -8.63 -7.89
CA ILE A 72 -0.25 -9.79 -7.55
C ILE A 72 -1.73 -9.43 -7.59
N ASN A 73 -2.16 -8.37 -6.89
CA ASN A 73 -3.56 -7.93 -6.90
C ASN A 73 -3.97 -7.39 -8.27
N ALA A 74 -3.13 -6.61 -8.95
CA ALA A 74 -3.38 -6.19 -10.32
C ALA A 74 -3.58 -7.40 -11.27
N GLY A 75 -2.73 -8.44 -11.13
CA GLY A 75 -2.84 -9.66 -11.91
C GLY A 75 -4.12 -10.46 -11.64
N LYS A 76 -4.52 -10.58 -10.36
CA LYS A 76 -5.79 -11.21 -9.97
C LYS A 76 -6.99 -10.45 -10.55
N LEU A 77 -7.00 -9.12 -10.41
CA LEU A 77 -8.03 -8.25 -10.98
C LEU A 77 -8.15 -8.44 -12.50
N CYS A 78 -7.04 -8.39 -13.23
CA CYS A 78 -7.02 -8.55 -14.69
C CYS A 78 -7.55 -9.91 -15.17
N ARG A 79 -7.41 -10.97 -14.37
CA ARG A 79 -7.95 -12.30 -14.68
C ARG A 79 -9.42 -12.49 -14.26
N GLY A 80 -9.98 -11.54 -13.50
CA GLY A 80 -11.32 -11.67 -12.94
C GLY A 80 -11.38 -12.47 -11.63
N ASP A 81 -10.24 -12.68 -10.96
CA ASP A 81 -10.14 -13.39 -9.68
C ASP A 81 -10.61 -12.50 -8.51
N LEU A 82 -11.85 -11.99 -8.56
CA LEU A 82 -12.34 -10.93 -7.67
C LEU A 82 -12.61 -11.37 -6.21
N ASN A 83 -12.67 -12.68 -5.94
CA ASN A 83 -12.99 -13.21 -4.60
C ASN A 83 -11.82 -13.09 -3.60
N ASP A 84 -10.59 -12.93 -4.10
CA ASP A 84 -9.37 -12.92 -3.29
C ASP A 84 -8.41 -11.84 -3.79
N CYS A 85 -8.96 -10.66 -4.12
CA CYS A 85 -8.21 -9.56 -4.72
C CYS A 85 -8.63 -8.23 -4.10
N PHE A 86 -7.66 -7.40 -3.74
CA PHE A 86 -7.94 -5.99 -3.48
C PHE A 86 -8.09 -5.25 -4.81
N ILE A 87 -9.22 -4.57 -4.97
CA ILE A 87 -9.50 -3.71 -6.12
C ILE A 87 -9.02 -2.31 -5.75
N PRO A 88 -8.26 -1.61 -6.60
CA PRO A 88 -7.82 -0.26 -6.30
C PRO A 88 -8.99 0.66 -5.94
N CYS A 89 -8.81 1.46 -4.89
CA CYS A 89 -9.89 2.21 -4.26
C CYS A 89 -10.62 3.17 -5.23
N THR A 90 -9.88 3.76 -6.18
CA THR A 90 -10.42 4.71 -7.17
C THR A 90 -11.35 4.03 -8.19
N PRO A 91 -10.92 3.02 -8.98
CA PRO A 91 -11.84 2.32 -9.88
C PRO A 91 -12.98 1.63 -9.12
N ASN A 92 -12.75 1.13 -7.89
CA ASN A 92 -13.82 0.58 -7.07
C ASN A 92 -14.88 1.65 -6.73
N GLY A 93 -14.46 2.85 -6.35
CA GLY A 93 -15.34 4.00 -6.13
C GLY A 93 -16.11 4.40 -7.39
N CYS A 94 -15.46 4.44 -8.55
CA CYS A 94 -16.14 4.68 -9.83
C CYS A 94 -17.23 3.63 -10.12
N MET A 95 -16.92 2.35 -9.90
CA MET A 95 -17.90 1.27 -10.07
C MET A 95 -19.08 1.41 -9.12
N GLU A 96 -18.83 1.84 -7.88
CA GLU A 96 -19.89 2.10 -6.91
C GLU A 96 -20.80 3.26 -7.32
N LEU A 97 -20.21 4.37 -7.79
CA LEU A 97 -20.98 5.49 -8.35
C LEU A 97 -21.86 5.06 -9.53
N ILE A 98 -21.34 4.18 -10.41
CA ILE A 98 -22.12 3.62 -11.52
C ILE A 98 -23.29 2.77 -11.01
N ARG A 99 -23.07 1.88 -10.03
CA ARG A 99 -24.13 1.04 -9.45
C ARG A 99 -25.25 1.85 -8.80
N GLN A 100 -24.93 3.04 -8.28
CA GLN A 100 -25.94 3.92 -7.69
C GLN A 100 -26.83 4.61 -8.73
N THR A 101 -26.54 4.47 -10.03
CA THR A 101 -27.33 5.09 -11.10
C THR A 101 -28.51 4.24 -11.60
N GLY A 102 -28.58 2.94 -11.26
CA GLY A 102 -29.68 2.02 -11.64
C GLY A 102 -29.21 0.60 -11.91
#